data_AF-A0A956WL03-F1
#
_entry.id   AF-A0A956WL03-F1
#
_cell.length_a   1.000
_cell.length_b   1.000
_cell.length_c   1.000
_cell.angle_alpha   90.00
_cell.angle_beta   90.00
_cell.angle_gamma   90.00
#
_symmetry.space_group_name_H-M   'P 1'
#
loop_
_entity.id
_entity.type
_entity.pdbx_description
1 polymer ?
#
loop_
_entity_poly.entity_id
_entity_poly.type
_entity_poly.pdbx_seq_one_letter_code
_entity_poly.pdbx_strand_id
1 'polypeptide(L)'
;MSRIAAIARGLMANELTTSPLETKHRQLIKLIWSRNGMGEQYYRVLAPDMPYSRFESRMTRLMEQGAAEGWVRFVFPLAPTDDEAAYRMEFVDEDRFIHELETLVAPDEKAS
;
A
#
# COMPACT_ATOMS: atom_id res chain seq x y z
N MET A 1 -28.67 -30.14 15.04
CA MET A 1 -27.61 -29.13 14.91
C MET A 1 -28.20 -27.75 15.15
N SER A 2 -27.71 -27.01 16.14
CA SER A 2 -28.31 -25.73 16.56
C SER A 2 -27.98 -24.60 15.58
N ARG A 3 -28.99 -23.81 15.15
CA ARG A 3 -28.82 -22.64 14.26
C ARG A 3 -27.84 -21.61 14.84
N ILE A 4 -27.81 -21.48 16.17
CA ILE A 4 -26.89 -20.57 16.88
C ILE A 4 -25.42 -20.98 16.66
N ALA A 5 -25.13 -22.29 16.65
CA ALA A 5 -23.78 -22.80 16.40
C ALA A 5 -23.34 -22.66 14.92
N ALA A 6 -24.28 -22.49 13.99
CA ALA A 6 -23.97 -22.19 12.59
C ALA A 6 -23.68 -20.68 12.41
N ILE A 7 -24.45 -19.82 13.07
CA ILE A 7 -24.23 -18.36 13.07
C ILE A 7 -22.89 -18.02 13.74
N ALA A 8 -22.59 -18.61 14.90
CA ALA A 8 -21.33 -18.38 15.59
C ALA A 8 -20.11 -18.81 14.76
N ARG A 9 -20.21 -19.93 14.04
CA ARG A 9 -19.16 -20.38 13.11
C ARG A 9 -19.03 -19.46 11.89
N GLY A 10 -20.13 -18.95 11.35
CA GLY A 10 -20.09 -17.97 10.25
C GLY A 10 -19.44 -16.65 10.68
N LEU A 11 -19.71 -16.19 11.89
CA LEU A 11 -19.10 -14.97 12.45
C LEU A 11 -17.59 -15.15 12.66
N MET A 12 -17.19 -16.26 13.30
CA MET A 12 -15.78 -16.60 13.55
C MET A 12 -14.98 -16.83 12.26
N ALA A 13 -15.61 -17.45 11.24
CA ALA A 13 -14.96 -17.64 9.94
C ALA A 13 -14.74 -16.31 9.19
N ASN A 14 -15.61 -15.32 9.40
CA ASN A 14 -15.46 -13.99 8.81
C ASN A 14 -14.32 -13.19 9.45
N GLU A 15 -14.04 -13.42 10.74
CA GLU A 15 -12.92 -12.77 11.46
C GLU A 15 -11.53 -13.33 11.09
N LEU A 16 -11.46 -14.52 10.49
CA LEU A 16 -10.20 -15.20 10.13
C LEU A 16 -9.69 -14.87 8.71
N THR A 17 -10.40 -14.02 7.97
CA THR A 17 -10.00 -13.60 6.62
C THR A 17 -9.53 -12.15 6.61
N THR A 18 -8.52 -11.83 5.80
CA THR A 18 -8.11 -10.43 5.58
C THR A 18 -9.34 -9.62 5.21
N SER A 19 -9.61 -8.56 5.97
CA SER A 19 -10.84 -7.78 5.81
C SER A 19 -10.97 -7.33 4.35
N PRO A 20 -12.14 -7.51 3.71
CA PRO A 20 -12.39 -6.95 2.38
C PRO A 20 -12.13 -5.44 2.34
N LEU A 21 -12.33 -4.75 3.47
CA LEU A 21 -12.05 -3.32 3.61
C LEU A 21 -10.56 -3.03 3.60
N GLU A 22 -9.74 -3.83 4.28
CA GLU A 22 -8.28 -3.70 4.25
C GLU A 22 -7.76 -3.92 2.84
N THR A 23 -8.27 -4.96 2.15
CA THR A 23 -7.89 -5.27 0.77
C THR A 23 -8.24 -4.10 -0.16
N LYS A 24 -9.42 -3.51 -0.01
CA LYS A 24 -9.85 -2.34 -0.80
C LYS A 24 -9.04 -1.10 -0.48
N HIS A 25 -8.72 -0.86 0.79
CA HIS A 25 -7.90 0.27 1.20
C HIS A 25 -6.49 0.19 0.61
N ARG A 26 -5.86 -0.99 0.66
CA ARG A 26 -4.58 -1.27 0.01
C ARG A 26 -4.62 -1.05 -1.51
N GLN A 27 -5.71 -1.47 -2.17
CA GLN A 27 -5.91 -1.19 -3.59
C GLN A 27 -5.98 0.31 -3.88
N LEU A 28 -6.67 1.09 -3.03
CA LEU A 28 -6.73 2.56 -3.17
C LEU A 28 -5.36 3.21 -2.98
N ILE A 29 -4.61 2.82 -1.93
CA ILE A 29 -3.23 3.29 -1.71
C ILE A 29 -2.39 3.06 -2.96
N LYS A 30 -2.44 1.82 -3.50
CA LYS A 30 -1.73 1.45 -4.72
C LYS A 30 -2.08 2.37 -5.88
N LEU A 31 -3.37 2.55 -6.17
CA LEU A 31 -3.83 3.39 -7.27
C LEU A 31 -3.36 4.84 -7.13
N ILE A 32 -3.37 5.39 -5.91
CA ILE A 32 -2.98 6.78 -5.66
C ILE A 32 -1.49 6.99 -5.91
N TRP A 33 -0.61 6.16 -5.36
CA TRP A 33 0.84 6.37 -5.50
C TRP A 33 1.35 6.02 -6.90
N SER A 34 0.72 5.07 -7.59
CA SER A 34 1.12 4.63 -8.93
C SER A 34 0.45 5.41 -10.07
N ARG A 35 -0.41 6.39 -9.76
CA ARG A 35 -1.19 7.15 -10.75
C ARG A 35 -0.29 7.80 -11.82
N ASN A 36 -0.84 8.04 -13.00
CA ASN A 36 -0.13 8.70 -14.11
C ASN A 36 1.22 8.06 -14.47
N GLY A 37 1.36 6.74 -14.28
CA GLY A 37 2.60 6.01 -14.58
C GLY A 37 3.72 6.18 -13.56
N MET A 38 3.46 6.81 -12.41
CA MET A 38 4.49 7.02 -11.38
C MET A 38 5.11 5.71 -10.88
N GLY A 39 4.34 4.60 -10.86
CA GLY A 39 4.88 3.29 -10.49
C GLY A 39 6.03 2.83 -11.40
N GLU A 40 5.80 2.87 -12.71
CA GLU A 40 6.80 2.53 -13.71
C GLU A 40 7.96 3.52 -13.73
N GLN A 41 7.66 4.81 -13.49
CA GLN A 41 8.68 5.86 -13.43
C GLN A 41 9.65 5.61 -12.27
N TYR A 42 9.14 5.35 -11.05
CA TYR A 42 9.99 5.00 -9.91
C TYR A 42 10.81 3.76 -10.20
N TYR A 43 10.19 2.70 -10.72
CA TYR A 43 10.90 1.47 -11.04
C TYR A 43 12.04 1.69 -12.04
N ARG A 44 11.80 2.51 -13.07
CA ARG A 44 12.83 2.83 -14.08
C ARG A 44 13.97 3.66 -13.51
N VAL A 45 13.66 4.68 -12.69
CA VAL A 45 14.66 5.59 -12.12
C VAL A 45 15.50 4.89 -11.06
N LEU A 46 14.87 4.10 -10.19
CA LEU A 46 15.55 3.38 -9.12
C LEU A 46 16.28 2.13 -9.61
N ALA A 47 15.86 1.57 -10.76
CA ALA A 47 16.41 0.36 -11.37
C ALA A 47 16.69 -0.78 -10.36
N PRO A 48 15.70 -1.17 -9.54
CA PRO A 48 15.92 -2.14 -8.48
C PRO A 48 16.21 -3.53 -9.04
N ASP A 49 17.02 -4.32 -8.33
CA ASP A 49 17.30 -5.72 -8.67
C ASP A 49 16.15 -6.66 -8.24
N MET A 50 14.94 -6.37 -8.74
CA MET A 50 13.77 -7.22 -8.52
C MET A 50 12.72 -6.98 -9.61
N PRO A 51 11.84 -7.96 -9.90
CA PRO A 51 10.75 -7.76 -10.84
C PRO A 51 9.78 -6.65 -10.40
N TYR A 52 9.16 -5.96 -11.37
CA TYR A 52 8.21 -4.87 -11.13
C TYR A 52 7.10 -5.23 -10.14
N SER A 53 6.52 -6.43 -10.24
CA SER A 53 5.45 -6.87 -9.32
C SER A 53 5.91 -6.96 -7.87
N ARG A 54 7.17 -7.37 -7.63
CA ARG A 54 7.77 -7.41 -6.29
C ARG A 54 8.08 -6.02 -5.79
N PHE A 55 8.61 -5.15 -6.65
CA PHE A 55 8.84 -3.74 -6.35
C PHE A 55 7.54 -3.03 -5.98
N GLU A 56 6.50 -3.15 -6.81
CA GLU A 56 5.20 -2.52 -6.61
C GLU A 56 4.55 -2.97 -5.29
N SER A 57 4.65 -4.27 -4.96
CA SER A 57 4.17 -4.79 -3.68
C SER A 57 4.95 -4.22 -2.49
N ARG A 58 6.28 -4.13 -2.60
CA ARG A 58 7.16 -3.55 -1.57
C ARG A 58 6.92 -2.04 -1.39
N MET A 59 6.83 -1.30 -2.48
CA MET A 59 6.53 0.13 -2.50
C MET A 59 5.15 0.41 -1.89
N THR A 60 4.14 -0.41 -2.20
CA THR A 60 2.81 -0.28 -1.59
C THR A 60 2.86 -0.47 -0.08
N ARG A 61 3.64 -1.46 0.41
CA ARG A 61 3.85 -1.65 1.86
C ARG A 61 4.61 -0.49 2.49
N LEU A 62 5.60 0.07 1.80
CA LEU A 62 6.32 1.26 2.25
C LEU A 62 5.36 2.44 2.43
N MET A 63 4.47 2.65 1.47
CA MET A 63 3.44 3.70 1.54
C MET A 63 2.46 3.48 2.71
N GLU A 64 2.06 2.24 2.97
CA GLU A 64 1.23 1.89 4.14
C GLU A 64 1.95 2.18 5.45
N GLN A 65 3.22 1.81 5.55
CA GLN A 65 4.06 2.10 6.71
C GLN A 65 4.18 3.61 6.91
N GLY A 66 4.38 4.37 5.84
CA GLY A 66 4.45 5.82 5.93
C GLY A 66 3.17 6.50 6.35
N ALA A 67 2.02 5.96 5.95
CA ALA A 67 0.74 6.40 6.46
C ALA A 67 0.57 6.08 7.95
N ALA A 68 0.98 4.89 8.38
CA ALA A 68 0.88 4.47 9.78
C ALA A 68 1.79 5.29 10.71
N GLU A 69 2.97 5.66 10.23
CA GLU A 69 3.98 6.39 10.99
C GLU A 69 3.90 7.92 10.80
N GLY A 70 3.05 8.39 9.88
CA GLY A 70 2.72 9.80 9.72
C GLY A 70 3.64 10.61 8.79
N TRP A 71 4.58 9.98 8.08
CA TRP A 71 5.45 10.65 7.10
C TRP A 71 4.89 10.64 5.68
N VAL A 72 3.84 9.84 5.41
CA VAL A 72 2.98 9.94 4.22
C VAL A 72 1.54 10.21 4.66
N ARG A 73 0.81 11.04 3.91
CA ARG A 73 -0.62 11.28 4.12
C ARG A 73 -1.38 10.99 2.84
N PHE A 74 -2.39 10.13 2.95
CA PHE A 74 -3.39 9.93 1.90
C PHE A 74 -4.57 10.88 2.13
N VAL A 75 -4.91 11.66 1.11
CA VAL A 75 -6.07 12.54 1.12
C VAL A 75 -7.13 11.96 0.20
N PHE A 76 -8.32 11.79 0.77
CA PHE A 76 -9.51 11.32 0.09
C PHE A 76 -10.57 12.43 0.06
N PRO A 77 -11.36 12.54 -1.01
CA PRO A 77 -12.51 13.43 -1.06
C PRO A 77 -13.60 12.98 -0.07
N LEU A 78 -14.48 13.90 0.33
CA LEU A 78 -15.60 13.61 1.25
C LEU A 78 -16.60 12.60 0.67
N ALA A 79 -16.68 12.51 -0.65
CA ALA A 79 -17.51 11.55 -1.37
C ALA A 79 -16.75 11.09 -2.64
N PRO A 80 -17.06 9.90 -3.18
CA PRO A 80 -16.45 9.43 -4.43
C PRO A 80 -16.68 10.43 -5.57
N THR A 81 -15.62 10.68 -6.33
CA THR A 81 -15.61 11.52 -7.53
C THR A 81 -14.73 10.87 -8.61
N ASP A 82 -14.97 11.26 -9.85
CA ASP A 82 -14.18 11.00 -11.05
C ASP A 82 -12.96 11.91 -11.20
N ASP A 83 -12.85 12.98 -10.39
CA ASP A 83 -11.64 13.79 -10.30
C ASP A 83 -10.52 13.02 -9.59
N GLU A 84 -9.63 12.39 -10.37
CA GLU A 84 -8.47 11.66 -9.86
C GLU A 84 -7.50 12.55 -9.06
N ALA A 85 -7.48 13.87 -9.31
CA ALA A 85 -6.62 14.79 -8.56
C ALA A 85 -7.08 14.99 -7.12
N ALA A 86 -8.37 14.75 -6.84
CA ALA A 86 -8.94 14.81 -5.50
C ALA A 86 -8.40 13.70 -4.57
N TYR A 87 -7.93 12.59 -5.13
CA TYR A 87 -7.25 11.50 -4.43
C TYR A 87 -5.75 11.69 -4.56
N ARG A 88 -5.09 12.08 -3.47
CA ARG A 88 -3.67 12.45 -3.52
C ARG A 88 -2.90 11.90 -2.35
N MET A 89 -1.59 11.90 -2.53
CA MET A 89 -0.60 11.53 -1.53
C MET A 89 0.29 12.74 -1.28
N GLU A 90 0.55 13.03 -0.01
CA GLU A 90 1.40 14.11 0.44
C GLU A 90 2.55 13.50 1.26
N PHE A 91 3.79 13.89 0.96
CA PHE A 91 4.93 13.56 1.80
C PHE A 91 5.04 14.61 2.90
N VAL A 92 4.87 14.18 4.15
CA VAL A 92 4.97 15.04 5.33
C VAL A 92 6.44 15.15 5.78
N ASP A 93 7.21 14.08 5.56
CA ASP A 93 8.65 14.01 5.79
C ASP A 93 9.28 13.32 4.57
N GLU A 94 9.74 14.16 3.63
CA GLU A 94 10.31 13.72 2.36
C GLU A 94 11.67 13.04 2.54
N ASP A 95 12.51 13.58 3.45
CA ASP A 95 13.82 13.01 3.75
C ASP A 95 13.70 11.58 4.26
N ARG A 96 12.73 11.35 5.16
CA ARG A 96 12.43 10.00 5.65
C ARG A 96 11.93 9.09 4.53
N PHE A 97 11.04 9.56 3.66
CA PHE A 97 10.58 8.77 2.53
C PHE A 97 11.75 8.36 1.61
N ILE A 98 12.64 9.29 1.27
CA ILE A 98 13.81 9.03 0.44
C ILE A 98 14.70 7.97 1.10
N HIS A 99 14.99 8.11 2.39
CA HIS A 99 15.81 7.14 3.12
C HIS A 99 15.22 5.72 3.12
N GLU A 100 13.91 5.60 3.35
CA GLU A 100 13.24 4.30 3.35
C GLU A 100 13.14 3.72 1.92
N LEU A 101 12.99 4.58 0.91
CA LEU A 101 13.00 4.19 -0.50
C LEU A 101 14.35 3.64 -0.94
N GLU A 102 15.45 4.26 -0.52
CA GLU A 102 16.81 3.75 -0.75
C GLU A 102 16.98 2.37 -0.10
N THR A 103 16.51 2.23 1.14
CA THR A 103 16.54 0.95 1.86
C THR A 103 15.72 -0.13 1.15
N LEU A 104 14.58 0.23 0.55
CA LEU A 104 13.70 -0.69 -0.18
C LEU A 104 14.38 -1.37 -1.37
N VAL A 105 15.24 -0.61 -2.07
CA VAL A 105 15.89 -1.01 -3.33
C VAL A 105 17.35 -1.42 -3.16
N ALA A 106 17.90 -1.28 -1.95
CA ALA A 106 19.25 -1.73 -1.64
C ALA A 106 19.44 -3.22 -2.00
N PRO A 107 20.59 -3.60 -2.56
CA PRO A 107 20.92 -5.00 -2.83
C PRO A 107 20.87 -5.82 -1.53
N ASP A 108 20.36 -7.06 -1.59
CA ASP A 108 20.45 -7.99 -0.46
C ASP A 108 21.94 -8.39 -0.27
N GLU A 109 22.72 -7.60 0.47
CA GLU A 109 24.12 -7.92 0.83
C GLU A 109 24.25 -9.10 1.82
N LYS A 110 23.21 -9.91 2.00
CA LYS A 110 23.20 -11.08 2.89
C LYS A 110 22.82 -12.36 2.15
N ALA A 111 23.68 -12.75 1.23
CA ALA A 111 23.84 -14.15 0.80
C ALA A 111 25.31 -14.42 0.49
N SER A 112 26.16 -14.37 1.52
CA SER A 112 27.49 -15.00 1.55
C SER A 112 27.60 -15.87 2.78
#